data_AF-A0A3N7IFK5-F1
#
_entry.id   AF-A0A3N7IFK5-F1
#
_cell.length_a   1.000
_cell.length_b   1.000
_cell.length_c   1.000
_cell.angle_alpha   90.00
_cell.angle_beta   90.00
_cell.angle_gamma   90.00
#
_symmetry.space_group_name_H-M   'P 1'
#
loop_
_entity.id
_entity.type
_entity.pdbx_description
1 polymer ?
#
loop_
_entity_poly.entity_id
_entity_poly.type
_entity_poly.pdbx_seq_one_letter_code
_entity_poly.pdbx_strand_id
1 'polypeptide(L)'
;MDKPAPALPPAPAADLAPVARIETLGSEVFRTFDRMREAMLGQFTGGLSPAALTLALQDWTMHLAAAPGKRLELMDKANRKAARLLSHLAALCVDREAPACIEPLPGDYRFAAEGWKKPPFSIWAQAFLLQQQWWHNATHEVPG
;
A
#
# COMPACT_ATOMS: atom_id res chain seq x y z
N MET A 1 60.92 -56.45 -39.98
CA MET A 1 61.05 -56.35 -38.51
C MET A 1 60.81 -54.90 -38.16
N ASP A 2 59.69 -54.59 -37.52
CA ASP A 2 59.54 -53.31 -36.81
C ASP A 2 58.57 -53.54 -35.65
N LYS A 3 59.03 -53.29 -34.42
CA LYS A 3 58.26 -53.46 -33.20
C LYS A 3 57.84 -52.07 -32.73
N PRO A 4 56.54 -51.77 -32.54
CA PRO A 4 56.13 -50.44 -32.13
C PRO A 4 56.49 -50.19 -30.65
N ALA A 5 56.92 -48.96 -30.36
CA ALA A 5 57.30 -48.47 -29.04
C ALA A 5 56.08 -48.42 -28.08
N PRO A 6 56.29 -48.57 -26.75
CA PRO A 6 55.19 -48.57 -25.80
C PRO A 6 54.60 -47.15 -25.65
N ALA A 7 53.26 -47.08 -25.63
CA ALA A 7 52.52 -45.84 -25.45
C ALA A 7 52.68 -45.28 -24.02
N LEU A 8 52.90 -43.97 -23.92
CA LEU A 8 52.90 -43.24 -22.64
C LEU A 8 51.50 -43.26 -22.00
N PRO A 9 51.38 -43.34 -20.66
CA PRO A 9 50.10 -43.32 -20.00
C PRO A 9 49.42 -41.94 -20.15
N PRO A 10 48.08 -41.90 -20.25
CA PRO A 10 47.35 -40.64 -20.44
C PRO A 10 47.49 -39.75 -19.20
N ALA A 11 47.72 -38.45 -19.44
CA ALA A 11 47.74 -37.45 -18.39
C ALA A 11 46.38 -37.39 -17.66
N PRO A 12 46.34 -37.20 -16.33
CA PRO A 12 45.10 -37.12 -15.59
C PRO A 12 44.26 -35.95 -16.10
N ALA A 13 43.01 -36.23 -16.47
CA ALA A 13 42.06 -35.22 -16.90
C ALA A 13 41.87 -34.18 -15.78
N ALA A 14 41.99 -32.90 -16.13
CA ALA A 14 41.71 -31.81 -15.20
C ALA A 14 40.28 -31.94 -14.67
N ASP A 15 40.13 -31.99 -13.34
CA ASP A 15 38.86 -32.02 -12.60
C ASP A 15 38.16 -30.66 -12.71
N LEU A 16 37.64 -30.36 -13.91
CA LEU A 16 36.74 -29.24 -14.11
C LEU A 16 35.34 -29.71 -13.73
N ALA A 17 34.76 -29.08 -12.70
CA ALA A 17 33.43 -29.42 -12.21
C ALA A 17 32.41 -29.45 -13.36
N PRO A 18 31.50 -30.45 -13.42
CA PRO A 18 30.53 -30.56 -14.49
C PRO A 18 29.64 -29.32 -14.54
N VAL A 19 29.57 -28.67 -15.70
CA VAL A 19 28.79 -27.45 -15.96
C VAL A 19 27.35 -27.54 -15.45
N ALA A 20 26.73 -28.72 -15.58
CA ALA A 20 25.39 -29.01 -15.08
C ALA A 20 25.22 -28.71 -13.57
N ARG A 21 26.24 -28.97 -12.74
CA ARG A 21 26.19 -28.67 -11.29
C ARG A 21 26.16 -27.17 -11.03
N ILE A 22 26.93 -26.39 -11.79
CA ILE A 22 27.00 -24.93 -11.65
C ILE A 22 25.67 -24.29 -12.06
N GLU A 23 25.05 -24.77 -13.14
CA GLU A 23 23.73 -24.31 -13.59
C GLU A 23 22.62 -24.60 -12.57
N THR A 24 22.60 -25.81 -11.99
CA THR A 24 21.63 -26.17 -10.95
C THR A 24 21.77 -25.30 -9.70
N LEU A 25 23.00 -25.05 -9.24
CA LEU A 25 23.27 -24.19 -8.09
C LEU A 25 22.83 -22.75 -8.36
N GLY A 26 23.12 -22.22 -9.56
CA GLY A 26 22.63 -20.90 -9.98
C GLY A 26 21.10 -20.81 -9.94
N SER A 27 20.41 -21.84 -10.45
CA SER A 27 18.93 -21.90 -10.45
C SER A 27 18.31 -21.91 -9.04
N GLU A 28 18.99 -22.51 -8.07
CA GLU A 28 18.54 -22.58 -6.68
C GLU A 28 18.76 -21.25 -5.94
N VAL A 29 19.88 -20.59 -6.24
CA VAL A 29 20.16 -19.24 -5.75
C VAL A 29 19.09 -18.27 -6.24
N PHE A 30 18.75 -18.27 -7.53
CA PHE A 30 17.69 -17.41 -8.08
C PHE A 30 16.33 -17.66 -7.41
N ARG A 31 15.91 -18.91 -7.25
CA ARG A 31 14.65 -19.26 -6.55
C ARG A 31 14.64 -18.85 -5.08
N THR A 32 15.80 -18.83 -4.43
CA THR A 32 15.91 -18.37 -3.04
C THR A 32 15.76 -16.86 -2.95
N PHE A 33 16.35 -16.11 -3.88
CA PHE A 33 16.10 -14.67 -4.00
C PHE A 33 14.63 -14.35 -4.26
N ASP A 34 13.96 -15.06 -5.16
CA ASP A 34 12.53 -14.85 -5.45
C ASP A 34 11.66 -15.09 -4.21
N ARG A 35 11.91 -16.16 -3.45
CA ARG A 35 11.20 -16.45 -2.19
C ARG A 35 11.45 -15.39 -1.13
N MET A 36 12.68 -14.89 -0.99
CA MET A 36 12.98 -13.79 -0.07
C MET A 36 12.24 -12.52 -0.47
N ARG A 37 12.19 -12.20 -1.78
CA ARG A 37 11.43 -11.07 -2.32
C ARG A 37 9.93 -11.20 -2.00
N GLU A 38 9.35 -12.37 -2.26
CA GLU A 38 7.94 -12.65 -1.97
C GLU A 38 7.62 -12.54 -0.49
N ALA A 39 8.49 -13.04 0.40
CA ALA A 39 8.32 -12.92 1.85
C ALA A 39 8.37 -11.45 2.31
N MET A 40 9.32 -10.66 1.80
CA MET A 40 9.41 -9.23 2.11
C MET A 40 8.20 -8.45 1.60
N LEU A 41 7.76 -8.73 0.37
CA LEU A 41 6.57 -8.09 -0.22
C LEU A 41 5.30 -8.46 0.55
N GLY A 42 5.15 -9.73 0.94
CA GLY A 42 4.00 -10.19 1.72
C GLY A 42 3.89 -9.51 3.08
N GLN A 43 5.02 -9.23 3.76
CA GLN A 43 5.00 -8.44 5.00
C GLN A 43 4.62 -6.98 4.74
N PHE A 44 5.16 -6.37 3.68
CA PHE A 44 4.93 -4.97 3.36
C PHE A 44 3.46 -4.66 3.01
N THR A 45 2.80 -5.58 2.30
CA THR A 45 1.40 -5.41 1.87
C THR A 45 0.39 -6.05 2.81
N GLY A 46 0.82 -6.58 3.96
CA GLY A 46 -0.06 -7.32 4.88
C GLY A 46 -0.68 -8.58 4.26
N GLY A 47 0.04 -9.22 3.33
CA GLY A 47 -0.39 -10.43 2.61
C GLY A 47 -1.09 -10.18 1.28
N LEU A 48 -1.29 -8.92 0.87
CA LEU A 48 -1.93 -8.58 -0.41
C LEU A 48 -0.92 -8.59 -1.57
N SER A 49 -1.35 -8.94 -2.78
CA SER A 49 -0.46 -8.84 -3.95
C SER A 49 -0.18 -7.37 -4.28
N PRO A 50 1.09 -6.92 -4.36
CA PRO A 50 1.42 -5.56 -4.79
C PRO A 50 0.86 -5.23 -6.17
N ALA A 51 0.93 -6.19 -7.10
CA ALA A 51 0.38 -6.03 -8.45
C ALA A 51 -1.14 -5.84 -8.42
N ALA A 52 -1.85 -6.59 -7.58
CA ALA A 52 -3.30 -6.45 -7.44
C ALA A 52 -3.69 -5.07 -6.86
N LEU A 53 -2.95 -4.59 -5.85
CA LEU A 53 -3.15 -3.25 -5.29
C LEU A 53 -2.91 -2.16 -6.34
N THR A 54 -1.83 -2.27 -7.12
CA THR A 54 -1.54 -1.33 -8.21
C THR A 54 -2.64 -1.32 -9.26
N LEU A 55 -3.11 -2.50 -9.69
CA LEU A 55 -4.19 -2.61 -10.67
C LEU A 55 -5.49 -2.00 -10.16
N ALA A 56 -5.90 -2.31 -8.92
CA ALA A 56 -7.11 -1.75 -8.32
C ALA A 56 -7.03 -0.21 -8.19
N LEU A 57 -5.87 0.33 -7.81
CA LEU A 57 -5.66 1.77 -7.72
C LEU A 57 -5.72 2.44 -9.10
N GLN A 58 -5.09 1.83 -10.11
CA GLN A 58 -5.09 2.33 -11.48
C GLN A 58 -6.49 2.36 -12.07
N ASP A 59 -7.22 1.26 -11.92
CA ASP A 59 -8.61 1.10 -12.35
C ASP A 59 -9.50 2.20 -11.76
N TRP A 60 -9.54 2.31 -10.43
CA TRP A 60 -10.31 3.35 -9.73
C TRP A 60 -9.90 4.76 -10.17
N THR A 61 -8.61 5.03 -10.33
CA THR A 61 -8.11 6.36 -10.74
C THR A 61 -8.52 6.70 -12.17
N MET A 62 -8.44 5.74 -13.11
CA MET A 62 -8.85 5.96 -14.50
C MET A 62 -10.35 6.23 -14.59
N HIS A 63 -11.18 5.44 -13.92
CA HIS A 63 -12.62 5.63 -13.87
C HIS A 63 -13.01 6.97 -13.24
N LEU A 64 -12.38 7.34 -12.12
CA LEU A 64 -12.62 8.64 -11.49
C LEU A 64 -12.17 9.80 -12.40
N ALA A 65 -11.02 9.69 -13.07
CA ALA A 65 -10.51 10.71 -13.98
C ALA A 65 -11.46 10.96 -15.16
N ALA A 66 -12.04 9.88 -15.69
CA ALA A 66 -13.01 9.90 -16.79
C ALA A 66 -14.42 10.36 -16.38
N ALA A 67 -14.71 10.52 -15.08
CA ALA A 67 -16.02 10.90 -14.56
C ALA A 67 -16.08 12.38 -14.09
N PRO A 68 -16.27 13.37 -14.99
CA PRO A 68 -16.26 14.79 -14.63
C PRO A 68 -17.35 15.17 -13.62
N GLY A 69 -18.55 14.58 -13.72
CA GLY A 69 -19.65 14.81 -12.77
C GLY A 69 -19.30 14.37 -11.35
N LYS A 70 -18.76 13.15 -11.20
CA LYS A 70 -18.30 12.62 -9.91
C LYS A 70 -17.19 13.49 -9.31
N ARG A 71 -16.25 13.95 -10.14
CA ARG A 71 -15.17 14.84 -9.70
C ARG A 71 -15.70 16.18 -9.15
N LEU A 72 -16.68 16.79 -9.81
CA LEU A 72 -17.31 18.03 -9.34
C LEU A 72 -18.08 17.81 -8.02
N GLU A 73 -18.81 16.70 -7.91
CA GLU A 73 -19.48 16.30 -6.67
C GLU A 73 -18.49 16.14 -5.51
N LEU A 74 -17.36 15.46 -5.73
CA LEU A 74 -16.32 15.28 -4.71
C LEU A 74 -15.67 16.61 -4.32
N MET A 75 -15.51 17.55 -5.26
CA MET A 75 -14.99 18.88 -4.99
C MET A 75 -15.95 19.71 -4.13
N ASP A 76 -17.25 19.71 -4.45
CA ASP A 76 -18.28 20.36 -3.62
C ASP A 76 -18.32 19.74 -2.20
N LYS A 77 -18.31 18.41 -2.10
CA LYS A 77 -18.26 17.69 -0.82
C LYS A 77 -17.00 18.02 -0.03
N ALA A 78 -15.83 18.16 -0.68
CA ALA A 78 -14.59 18.57 -0.03
C ALA A 78 -14.70 19.99 0.55
N ASN A 79 -15.18 20.95 -0.26
CA ASN A 79 -15.34 22.34 0.14
C ASN A 79 -16.28 22.50 1.33
N ARG A 80 -17.43 21.80 1.33
CA ARG A 80 -18.38 21.83 2.47
C ARG A 80 -17.76 21.30 3.75
N LYS A 81 -16.94 20.24 3.68
CA LYS A 81 -16.28 19.67 4.86
C LYS A 81 -15.14 20.56 5.35
N ALA A 82 -14.35 21.13 4.44
CA ALA A 82 -13.33 22.10 4.80
C ALA A 82 -13.95 23.34 5.49
N ALA A 83 -15.04 23.88 4.96
CA ALA A 83 -15.77 24.97 5.58
C ALA A 83 -16.28 24.60 6.98
N ARG A 84 -16.87 23.41 7.15
CA ARG A 84 -17.33 22.90 8.46
C ARG A 84 -16.19 22.78 9.47
N LEU A 85 -15.01 22.30 9.04
CA LEU A 85 -13.83 22.23 9.91
C LEU A 85 -13.31 23.61 10.29
N LEU A 86 -13.23 24.54 9.34
CA LEU A 86 -12.80 25.92 9.60
C LEU A 86 -13.76 26.64 10.56
N SER A 87 -15.07 26.47 10.39
CA SER A 87 -16.07 27.00 11.33
C SER A 87 -15.91 26.41 12.73
N HIS A 88 -15.61 25.11 12.84
CA HIS A 88 -15.34 24.48 14.13
C HIS A 88 -14.06 25.03 14.80
N LEU A 89 -12.99 25.20 14.03
CA LEU A 89 -11.75 25.82 14.53
C LEU A 89 -11.99 27.26 15.00
N ALA A 90 -12.76 28.04 14.26
CA ALA A 90 -13.15 29.38 14.66
C ALA A 90 -13.99 29.37 15.95
N ALA A 91 -14.91 28.42 16.11
CA ALA A 91 -15.70 28.25 17.32
C ALA A 91 -14.80 27.93 18.53
N LEU A 92 -13.81 27.05 18.36
CA LEU A 92 -12.85 26.69 19.41
C LEU A 92 -11.98 27.85 19.90
N CYS A 93 -11.79 28.89 19.06
CA CYS A 93 -11.10 30.12 19.47
C CYS A 93 -11.94 30.98 20.43
N VAL A 94 -13.27 30.85 20.40
CA VAL A 94 -14.20 31.61 21.25
C VAL A 94 -14.60 30.79 22.48
N ASP A 95 -14.90 29.50 22.27
CA ASP A 95 -15.29 28.55 23.30
C ASP A 95 -14.49 27.26 23.16
N ARG A 96 -13.64 26.96 24.16
CA ARG A 96 -12.78 25.77 24.13
C ARG A 96 -13.55 24.46 24.23
N GLU A 97 -14.82 24.52 24.63
CA GLU A 97 -15.75 23.38 24.73
C GLU A 97 -16.80 23.42 23.60
N ALA A 98 -16.52 24.15 22.50
CA ALA A 98 -17.40 24.20 21.35
C ALA A 98 -17.77 22.77 20.87
N PRO A 99 -19.05 22.52 20.53
CA PRO A 99 -19.52 21.19 20.20
C PRO A 99 -18.80 20.62 18.97
N ALA A 100 -18.69 19.29 18.95
CA ALA A 100 -18.18 18.57 17.79
C ALA A 100 -18.95 18.98 16.54
N CYS A 101 -18.21 19.23 15.46
CA CYS A 101 -18.85 19.56 14.20
C CYS A 101 -19.37 18.31 13.50
N ILE A 102 -18.88 17.10 13.78
CA ILE A 102 -19.36 15.82 13.26
C ILE A 102 -19.22 14.74 14.34
N GLU A 103 -20.21 13.86 14.41
CA GLU A 103 -20.20 12.70 15.30
C GLU A 103 -19.66 11.45 14.58
N PRO A 104 -18.98 10.53 15.29
CA PRO A 104 -18.64 9.22 14.78
C PRO A 104 -19.88 8.44 14.32
N LEU A 105 -19.68 7.48 13.42
CA LEU A 105 -20.76 6.56 13.04
C LEU A 105 -21.21 5.72 14.24
N PRO A 106 -22.46 5.23 14.26
CA PRO A 106 -22.90 4.28 15.28
C PRO A 106 -21.96 3.08 15.37
N GLY A 107 -21.45 2.81 16.58
CA GLY A 107 -20.47 1.73 16.84
C GLY A 107 -19.00 2.13 16.67
N ASP A 108 -18.69 3.36 16.25
CA ASP A 108 -17.31 3.88 16.22
C ASP A 108 -16.93 4.52 17.57
N TYR A 109 -16.24 3.74 18.42
CA TYR A 109 -15.82 4.16 19.75
C TYR A 109 -14.39 4.72 19.82
N ARG A 110 -13.70 4.87 18.68
CA ARG A 110 -12.27 5.26 18.66
C ARG A 110 -11.99 6.60 19.35
N PHE A 111 -12.98 7.49 19.38
CA PHE A 111 -12.89 8.85 19.93
C PHE A 111 -13.64 9.03 21.27
N ALA A 112 -14.04 7.94 21.94
CA ALA A 112 -14.92 8.02 23.12
C ALA A 112 -14.23 8.51 24.40
N ALA A 113 -12.91 8.30 24.52
CA ALA A 113 -12.17 8.65 25.73
C ALA A 113 -12.09 10.18 25.93
N GLU A 114 -12.10 10.64 27.19
CA GLU A 114 -12.07 12.06 27.54
C GLU A 114 -10.92 12.85 26.90
N GLY A 115 -9.77 12.21 26.68
CA GLY A 115 -8.62 12.84 26.00
C GLY A 115 -8.93 13.32 24.58
N TRP A 116 -9.85 12.65 23.88
CA TRP A 116 -10.27 13.01 22.52
C TRP A 116 -11.22 14.20 22.47
N LYS A 117 -11.81 14.61 23.59
CA LYS A 117 -12.72 15.77 23.66
C LYS A 117 -11.98 17.10 23.73
N LYS A 118 -10.66 17.08 23.98
CA LYS A 118 -9.85 18.30 24.19
C LYS A 118 -8.90 18.55 23.03
N PRO A 119 -8.62 19.81 22.66
CA PRO A 119 -7.58 20.13 21.70
C PRO A 119 -6.19 19.64 22.18
N PRO A 120 -5.31 19.15 21.29
CA PRO A 120 -5.46 19.11 19.82
C PRO A 120 -6.21 17.88 19.30
N PHE A 121 -6.47 16.88 20.14
CA PHE A 121 -7.02 15.59 19.72
C PHE A 121 -8.45 15.70 19.19
N SER A 122 -9.28 16.57 19.77
CA SER A 122 -10.62 16.84 19.26
C SER A 122 -10.59 17.34 17.81
N ILE A 123 -9.68 18.27 17.50
CA ILE A 123 -9.50 18.80 16.13
C ILE A 123 -9.11 17.68 15.16
N TRP A 124 -8.18 16.80 15.55
CA TRP A 124 -7.78 15.67 14.71
C TRP A 124 -8.89 14.67 14.50
N ALA A 125 -9.69 14.37 15.53
CA ALA A 125 -10.86 13.52 15.42
C ALA A 125 -11.89 14.10 14.43
N GLN A 126 -12.21 15.40 14.56
CA GLN A 126 -13.14 16.08 13.66
C GLN A 126 -12.64 16.09 12.21
N ALA A 127 -11.36 16.41 11.98
CA ALA A 127 -10.76 16.37 10.66
C ALA A 127 -10.78 14.95 10.05
N PHE A 128 -10.44 13.93 10.85
CA PHE A 128 -10.47 12.54 10.44
C PHE A 128 -11.88 12.09 10.04
N LEU A 129 -12.91 12.37 10.85
CA LEU A 129 -14.28 11.96 10.59
C LEU A 129 -14.85 12.62 9.32
N LEU A 130 -14.54 13.90 9.09
CA LEU A 130 -14.88 14.59 7.85
C LEU A 130 -14.17 13.94 6.64
N GLN A 131 -12.88 13.62 6.78
CA GLN A 131 -12.10 12.97 5.73
C GLN A 131 -12.60 11.54 5.44
N GLN A 132 -13.01 10.79 6.48
CA GLN A 132 -13.64 9.47 6.35
C GLN A 132 -14.93 9.56 5.53
N GLN A 133 -15.81 10.52 5.85
CA GLN A 133 -17.03 10.74 5.08
C GLN A 133 -16.72 11.12 3.63
N TRP A 134 -15.68 11.91 3.38
CA TRP A 134 -15.28 12.26 2.01
C TRP A 134 -14.76 11.03 1.24
N TRP A 135 -13.88 10.23 1.83
CA TRP A 135 -13.34 9.02 1.21
C TRP A 135 -14.40 7.97 0.93
N HIS A 136 -15.40 7.85 1.80
CA HIS A 136 -16.56 7.01 1.53
C HIS A 136 -17.23 7.41 0.20
N ASN A 137 -17.47 8.71 -0.01
CA ASN A 137 -18.03 9.19 -1.28
C ASN A 137 -17.08 9.01 -2.48
N ALA A 138 -15.77 9.12 -2.28
CA ALA A 138 -14.77 9.00 -3.35
C ALA A 138 -14.56 7.56 -3.85
N THR A 139 -14.90 6.57 -3.02
CA THR A 139 -14.74 5.14 -3.31
C THR A 139 -16.05 4.45 -3.70
N HIS A 140 -17.18 5.17 -3.66
CA HIS A 140 -18.50 4.64 -3.99
C HIS A 140 -19.08 5.37 -5.20
N GLU A 141 -19.85 4.64 -6.00
CA GLU A 141 -20.58 5.20 -7.15
C GLU A 141 -19.66 5.95 -8.13
N VAL A 142 -18.44 5.44 -8.34
CA VAL A 142 -17.56 5.90 -9.42
C VAL A 142 -18.02 5.18 -10.70
N PRO A 143 -18.41 5.90 -11.76
CA PRO A 143 -18.85 5.27 -13.01
C PRO A 143 -17.73 4.46 -13.66
N GLY A 144 -17.96 3.17 -13.89
CA GLY A 144 -16.95 2.25 -14.41
C GLY A 144 -17.36 0.81 -14.25
#